data_AF-A0A6G1HIT7-F1
#
_entry.id   AF-A0A6G1HIT7-F1
#
_cell.length_a   1.000
_cell.length_b   1.000
_cell.length_c   1.000
_cell.angle_alpha   90.00
_cell.angle_beta   90.00
_cell.angle_gamma   90.00
#
_symmetry.space_group_name_H-M   'P 1'
#
loop_
_entity.id
_entity.type
_entity.pdbx_description
1 polymer ?
#
loop_
_entity_poly.entity_id
_entity_poly.type
_entity_poly.pdbx_seq_one_letter_code
_entity_poly.pdbx_strand_id
1 'polypeptide(L)'
;MKSALLLAAVAGLLAPVLADVPAGAQWYTLKTKAKINTLSNQYLTSQNGKIGGFASTRSAPSPAGKFFTSTYEGTKTLSFHFGNDTHQAALSGKGGVLDLIDMENPSAETVPAGVPTEWSVFTIGQGGEVGVKDWAEGDIAARRKWIMWLETDGVYYVGLWDGVTLQPRSFANITLIAEKTTPPS
;
A
#
# COMPACT_ATOMS: atom_id res chain seq x y z
N MET A 1 41.67 -49.64 16.46
CA MET A 1 41.55 -48.23 16.87
C MET A 1 40.52 -47.56 15.97
N LYS A 2 39.41 -47.05 16.53
CA LYS A 2 38.27 -46.52 15.78
C LYS A 2 38.57 -45.08 15.34
N SER A 3 38.58 -44.84 14.03
CA SER A 3 38.64 -43.50 13.44
C SER A 3 37.26 -42.83 13.55
N ALA A 4 37.20 -41.67 14.20
CA ALA A 4 36.00 -40.83 14.24
C ALA A 4 36.10 -39.80 13.10
N LEU A 5 35.16 -39.87 12.16
CA LEU A 5 35.00 -38.91 11.08
C LEU A 5 34.11 -37.76 11.59
N LEU A 6 34.69 -36.56 11.71
CA LEU A 6 33.97 -35.36 12.14
C LEU A 6 33.29 -34.75 10.91
N LEU A 7 31.95 -34.78 10.88
CA LEU A 7 31.15 -34.16 9.83
C LEU A 7 30.87 -32.70 10.24
N ALA A 8 31.50 -31.74 9.57
CA ALA A 8 31.19 -30.32 9.74
C ALA A 8 29.99 -29.95 8.85
N ALA A 9 28.83 -29.69 9.46
CA ALA A 9 27.69 -29.13 8.75
C ALA A 9 27.91 -27.63 8.55
N VAL A 10 28.10 -27.21 7.30
CA VAL A 10 28.10 -25.79 6.91
C VAL A 10 26.64 -25.37 6.76
N ALA A 11 26.09 -24.71 7.78
CA ALA A 11 24.79 -24.05 7.70
C ALA A 11 24.94 -22.79 6.84
N GLY A 12 24.63 -22.90 5.54
CA GLY A 12 24.51 -21.74 4.67
C GLY A 12 23.29 -20.92 5.06
N LEU A 13 23.52 -19.74 5.65
CA LEU A 13 22.52 -18.68 5.75
C LEU A 13 22.18 -18.23 4.33
N LEU A 14 21.08 -18.75 3.77
CA LEU A 14 20.48 -18.15 2.58
C LEU A 14 19.93 -16.79 3.00
N ALA A 15 20.67 -15.73 2.66
CA ALA A 15 20.10 -14.38 2.70
C ALA A 15 18.86 -14.38 1.79
N PRO A 16 17.72 -13.80 2.23
CA PRO A 16 16.56 -13.69 1.37
C PRO A 16 16.98 -12.91 0.12
N VAL A 17 16.80 -13.52 -1.05
CA VAL A 17 16.88 -12.82 -2.33
C VAL A 17 15.72 -11.83 -2.30
N LEU A 18 16.01 -10.57 -1.99
CA LEU A 18 15.08 -9.48 -2.28
C LEU A 18 14.82 -9.59 -3.77
N ALA A 19 13.57 -9.85 -4.15
CA ALA A 19 13.26 -9.84 -5.57
C ALA A 19 13.45 -8.40 -6.09
N ASP A 20 14.00 -8.31 -7.30
CA ASP A 20 14.75 -7.13 -7.74
C ASP A 20 13.79 -6.02 -8.18
N VAL A 21 13.98 -4.81 -7.65
CA VAL A 21 13.28 -3.62 -8.16
C VAL A 21 13.57 -3.48 -9.65
N PRO A 22 12.56 -3.34 -10.52
CA PRO A 22 12.78 -3.23 -11.96
C PRO A 22 13.77 -2.11 -12.30
N ALA A 23 14.70 -2.40 -13.21
CA ALA A 23 15.66 -1.40 -13.66
C ALA A 23 14.94 -0.17 -14.23
N GLY A 24 15.27 1.02 -13.72
CA GLY A 24 14.64 2.27 -14.13
C GLY A 24 13.25 2.52 -13.54
N ALA A 25 12.85 1.77 -12.50
CA ALA A 25 11.59 2.00 -11.81
C ALA A 25 11.42 3.48 -11.39
N GLN A 26 10.24 4.03 -11.67
CA GLN A 26 9.88 5.37 -11.21
C GLN A 26 9.40 5.29 -9.76
N TRP A 27 10.05 6.07 -8.90
CA TRP A 27 9.73 6.14 -7.49
C TRP A 27 8.79 7.29 -7.16
N TYR A 28 7.99 7.08 -6.13
CA TYR A 28 6.97 8.00 -5.64
C TYR A 28 6.90 8.00 -4.10
N THR A 29 6.33 9.08 -3.56
CA THR A 29 5.75 9.14 -2.21
C THR A 29 4.24 9.30 -2.32
N LEU A 30 3.49 8.72 -1.39
CA LEU A 30 2.05 8.97 -1.29
C LEU A 30 1.82 10.09 -0.28
N LYS A 31 0.99 11.05 -0.64
CA LYS A 31 0.47 12.05 0.28
C LYS A 31 -1.01 12.29 0.09
N THR A 32 -1.66 12.81 1.12
CA THR A 32 -3.06 13.18 1.07
C THR A 32 -3.25 14.63 0.62
N LYS A 33 -4.36 14.88 -0.07
CA LYS A 33 -4.90 16.21 -0.35
C LYS A 33 -6.33 16.25 0.18
N ALA A 34 -6.65 17.23 1.02
CA ALA A 34 -7.95 17.33 1.65
C ALA A 34 -8.38 18.80 1.83
N LYS A 35 -9.68 19.02 2.05
CA LYS A 35 -10.19 20.34 2.47
C LYS A 35 -9.84 20.67 3.92
N ILE A 36 -9.61 19.64 4.75
CA ILE A 36 -9.26 19.78 6.16
C ILE A 36 -7.73 19.83 6.27
N ASN A 37 -7.19 20.94 6.78
CA ASN A 37 -5.74 21.18 6.81
C ASN A 37 -4.94 20.08 7.52
N THR A 38 -5.45 19.56 8.64
CA THR A 38 -4.79 18.49 9.41
C THR A 38 -4.76 17.14 8.69
N LEU A 39 -5.60 16.96 7.67
CA LEU A 39 -5.66 15.74 6.85
C LEU A 39 -5.02 15.95 5.47
N SER A 40 -4.57 17.16 5.15
CA SER A 40 -3.88 17.46 3.91
C SER A 40 -2.36 17.38 4.13
N ASN A 41 -1.62 17.07 3.07
CA ASN A 41 -0.17 16.91 3.07
C ASN A 41 0.34 15.89 4.11
N GLN A 42 -0.47 14.88 4.46
CA GLN A 42 -0.02 13.77 5.28
C GLN A 42 0.69 12.76 4.37
N TYR A 43 1.99 12.57 4.57
CA TYR A 43 2.73 11.53 3.87
C TYR A 43 2.41 10.15 4.44
N LEU A 44 2.29 9.15 3.57
CA LEU A 44 2.02 7.78 3.98
C LEU A 44 3.31 6.98 4.03
N THR A 45 3.37 6.03 4.96
CA THR A 45 4.37 4.97 4.99
C THR A 45 3.71 3.64 5.27
N SER A 46 4.41 2.54 5.00
CA SER A 46 4.04 1.22 5.52
C SER A 46 4.70 0.99 6.88
N GLN A 47 3.94 0.43 7.82
CA GLN A 47 4.46 -0.13 9.07
C GLN A 47 3.53 -1.24 9.55
N ASN A 48 4.09 -2.43 9.85
CA ASN A 48 3.37 -3.58 10.40
C ASN A 48 2.13 -4.00 9.57
N GLY A 49 2.27 -4.05 8.23
CA GLY A 49 1.18 -4.42 7.33
C GLY A 49 0.11 -3.35 7.12
N LYS A 50 0.30 -2.15 7.66
CA LYS A 50 -0.65 -1.03 7.52
C LYS A 50 -0.01 0.11 6.75
N ILE A 51 -0.79 0.79 5.92
CA ILE A 51 -0.38 2.02 5.24
C ILE A 51 -1.14 3.20 5.85
N GLY A 52 -0.41 4.24 6.23
CA GLY A 52 -1.02 5.41 6.88
C GLY A 52 -0.06 6.55 7.14
N GLY A 53 -0.62 7.65 7.64
CA GLY A 53 0.13 8.80 8.17
C GLY A 53 0.56 8.54 9.61
N PHE A 54 1.70 7.87 9.77
CA PHE A 54 2.31 7.61 11.08
C PHE A 54 2.98 8.87 11.64
N ALA A 55 2.96 9.02 12.95
CA ALA A 55 3.42 10.25 13.62
C ALA A 55 4.87 10.64 13.28
N SER A 56 5.75 9.66 13.07
CA SER A 56 7.17 9.87 12.75
C SER A 56 7.45 10.24 11.29
N THR A 57 6.52 9.97 10.37
CA THR A 57 6.79 10.06 8.93
C THR A 57 5.86 11.03 8.19
N ARG A 58 4.66 11.30 8.72
CA ARG A 58 3.60 12.01 7.98
C ARG A 58 3.85 13.49 7.70
N SER A 59 4.76 14.14 8.42
CA SER A 59 4.97 15.59 8.36
C SER A 59 5.96 16.05 7.30
N ALA A 60 6.75 15.14 6.70
CA ALA A 60 7.79 15.50 5.74
C ALA A 60 8.03 14.41 4.68
N PRO A 61 8.44 14.78 3.46
CA PRO A 61 8.67 13.83 2.36
C PRO A 61 9.92 12.95 2.54
N SER A 62 10.88 13.38 3.35
CA SER A 62 12.13 12.64 3.60
C SER A 62 11.88 11.30 4.33
N PRO A 63 11.19 11.29 5.49
CA PRO A 63 10.85 10.04 6.20
C PRO A 63 9.63 9.31 5.61
N ALA A 64 9.02 9.82 4.53
CA ALA A 64 7.86 9.21 3.90
C ALA A 64 8.23 7.89 3.23
N GLY A 65 7.27 6.94 3.22
CA GLY A 65 7.43 5.70 2.49
C GLY A 65 7.68 5.96 1.01
N LYS A 66 8.68 5.28 0.46
CA LYS A 66 8.98 5.29 -0.98
C LYS A 66 8.37 4.05 -1.61
N PHE A 67 7.73 4.22 -2.75
CA PHE A 67 7.19 3.10 -3.51
C PHE A 67 7.50 3.27 -5.00
N PHE A 68 7.54 2.15 -5.71
CA PHE A 68 7.54 2.12 -7.17
C PHE A 68 6.30 1.40 -7.67
N THR A 69 6.07 1.47 -8.98
CA THR A 69 4.92 0.81 -9.60
C THR A 69 5.33 -0.23 -10.62
N SER A 70 4.51 -1.27 -10.76
CA SER A 70 4.57 -2.20 -11.88
C SER A 70 3.19 -2.30 -12.53
N THR A 71 3.15 -2.55 -13.83
CA THR A 71 1.88 -2.67 -14.56
C THR A 71 1.33 -4.09 -14.40
N TYR A 72 0.06 -4.19 -14.04
CA TYR A 72 -0.70 -5.43 -14.09
C TYR A 72 -1.39 -5.56 -15.44
N GLU A 73 -0.80 -6.38 -16.30
CA GLU A 73 -1.11 -6.42 -17.74
C GLU A 73 -2.56 -6.79 -18.07
N GLY A 74 -3.20 -7.62 -17.23
CA GLY A 74 -4.57 -8.09 -17.48
C GLY A 74 -5.62 -6.98 -17.46
N THR A 75 -5.49 -6.00 -16.56
CA THR A 75 -6.46 -4.91 -16.37
C THR A 75 -5.90 -3.52 -16.71
N LYS A 76 -4.61 -3.44 -17.05
CA LYS A 76 -3.86 -2.20 -17.31
C LYS A 76 -3.90 -1.25 -16.12
N THR A 77 -3.78 -1.81 -14.93
CA THR A 77 -3.71 -1.12 -13.65
C THR A 77 -2.31 -1.26 -13.06
N LEU A 78 -2.08 -0.69 -11.88
CA LEU A 78 -0.79 -0.62 -11.24
C LEU A 78 -0.80 -1.39 -9.92
N SER A 79 0.31 -2.09 -9.66
CA SER A 79 0.73 -2.49 -8.32
C SER A 79 1.61 -1.40 -7.73
N PHE A 80 1.44 -1.07 -6.45
CA PHE A 80 2.31 -0.15 -5.73
C PHE A 80 3.18 -0.94 -4.75
N HIS A 81 4.50 -0.89 -4.91
CA HIS A 81 5.46 -1.71 -4.17
C HIS A 81 6.26 -0.85 -3.18
N PHE A 82 6.13 -1.11 -1.88
CA PHE A 82 6.81 -0.32 -0.85
C PHE A 82 8.22 -0.87 -0.58
N GLY A 83 9.25 -0.11 -0.96
CA GLY A 83 10.66 -0.44 -0.73
C GLY A 83 11.24 -1.54 -1.63
N ASN A 84 10.55 -2.66 -1.80
CA ASN A 84 10.93 -3.79 -2.66
C ASN A 84 9.68 -4.41 -3.32
N ASP A 85 9.85 -5.42 -4.15
CA ASP A 85 8.74 -6.10 -4.85
C ASP A 85 8.09 -7.26 -4.05
N THR A 86 8.61 -7.58 -2.85
CA THR A 86 8.06 -8.64 -1.99
C THR A 86 6.81 -8.17 -1.25
N HIS A 87 6.52 -6.87 -1.31
CA HIS A 87 5.34 -6.24 -0.72
C HIS A 87 4.61 -5.38 -1.75
N GLN A 88 3.30 -5.24 -1.58
CA GLN A 88 2.52 -4.27 -2.34
C GLN A 88 1.32 -3.73 -1.56
N ALA A 89 0.85 -2.57 -2.00
CA ALA A 89 -0.41 -2.02 -1.56
C ALA A 89 -1.57 -2.94 -1.96
N ALA A 90 -2.52 -3.09 -1.06
CA ALA A 90 -3.80 -3.71 -1.35
C ALA A 90 -4.93 -2.96 -0.64
N LEU A 91 -6.15 -3.22 -1.08
CA LEU A 91 -7.38 -2.77 -0.48
C LEU A 91 -8.05 -3.97 0.16
N SER A 92 -8.18 -3.97 1.49
CA SER A 92 -8.75 -5.11 2.22
C SER A 92 -9.74 -4.63 3.26
N GLY A 93 -10.92 -5.26 3.31
CA GLY A 93 -11.91 -4.87 4.30
C GLY A 93 -13.31 -5.38 4.06
N LYS A 94 -14.24 -4.90 4.88
CA LYS A 94 -15.66 -5.23 4.87
C LYS A 94 -16.47 -4.06 5.45
N GLY A 95 -17.79 -4.10 5.26
CA GLY A 95 -18.66 -3.04 5.80
C GLY A 95 -18.49 -1.71 5.06
N GLY A 96 -18.23 -1.77 3.75
CA GLY A 96 -18.19 -0.61 2.86
C GLY A 96 -16.92 0.23 2.91
N VAL A 97 -15.91 -0.17 3.69
CA VAL A 97 -14.55 0.41 3.62
C VAL A 97 -13.57 -0.71 3.32
N LEU A 98 -12.69 -0.45 2.34
CA LEU A 98 -11.49 -1.25 2.09
C LEU A 98 -10.28 -0.44 2.56
N ASP A 99 -9.58 -0.93 3.58
CA ASP A 99 -8.42 -0.27 4.14
C ASP A 99 -7.24 -0.42 3.18
N LEU A 100 -6.43 0.64 3.04
CA LEU A 100 -5.17 0.57 2.31
C LEU A 100 -4.12 -0.10 3.20
N ILE A 101 -3.69 -1.29 2.82
CA ILE A 101 -2.78 -2.13 3.60
C ILE A 101 -1.51 -2.45 2.81
N ASP A 102 -0.45 -2.77 3.55
CA ASP A 102 0.74 -3.39 2.99
C ASP A 102 0.59 -4.90 3.13
N MET A 103 0.57 -5.59 2.00
CA MET A 103 0.44 -7.03 1.92
C MET A 103 1.70 -7.61 1.28
N GLU A 104 2.18 -8.73 1.83
CA GLU A 104 3.20 -9.54 1.15
C GLU A 104 2.66 -9.91 -0.24
N ASN A 105 3.48 -9.67 -1.28
CA ASN A 105 3.06 -9.75 -2.66
C ASN A 105 2.53 -11.18 -2.93
N PRO A 106 1.20 -11.35 -3.10
CA PRO A 106 0.60 -12.66 -3.18
C PRO A 106 1.02 -13.28 -4.52
N SER A 107 1.52 -14.51 -4.48
CA SER A 107 1.34 -15.39 -5.63
C SER A 107 -0.17 -15.68 -5.75
N ALA A 108 -0.63 -16.18 -6.90
CA ALA A 108 -2.06 -16.44 -7.15
C ALA A 108 -2.78 -17.34 -6.10
N GLU A 109 -2.09 -17.82 -5.07
CA GLU A 109 -2.52 -18.81 -4.07
C GLU A 109 -2.63 -18.26 -2.62
N THR A 110 -2.17 -17.05 -2.30
CA THR A 110 -1.99 -16.61 -0.88
C THR A 110 -2.81 -15.39 -0.43
N VAL A 111 -4.01 -15.18 -0.97
CA VAL A 111 -4.92 -14.14 -0.45
C VAL A 111 -5.59 -14.64 0.83
N PRO A 112 -5.55 -13.90 1.94
CA PRO A 112 -6.22 -14.29 3.18
C PRO A 112 -7.71 -14.60 2.95
N ALA A 113 -8.12 -15.83 3.27
CA ALA A 113 -9.51 -16.25 3.11
C ALA A 113 -10.44 -15.48 4.08
N GLY A 114 -11.63 -15.11 3.60
CA GLY A 114 -12.69 -14.54 4.43
C GLY A 114 -12.72 -13.01 4.57
N VAL A 115 -11.78 -12.28 3.96
CA VAL A 115 -11.85 -10.82 3.83
C VAL A 115 -11.62 -10.41 2.37
N PRO A 116 -12.60 -9.75 1.72
CA PRO A 116 -12.41 -9.20 0.38
C PRO A 116 -11.14 -8.37 0.32
N THR A 117 -10.25 -8.75 -0.59
CA THR A 117 -8.95 -8.12 -0.77
C THR A 117 -8.69 -7.96 -2.25
N GLU A 118 -8.37 -6.73 -2.66
CA GLU A 118 -8.09 -6.35 -4.03
C GLU A 118 -6.68 -5.77 -4.08
N TRP A 119 -5.85 -6.24 -5.00
CA TRP A 119 -4.49 -5.74 -5.23
C TRP A 119 -4.30 -5.44 -6.71
N SER A 120 -3.25 -4.70 -7.03
CA SER A 120 -2.96 -4.30 -8.41
C SER A 120 -4.12 -3.59 -9.11
N VAL A 121 -5.00 -2.90 -8.37
CA VAL A 121 -6.19 -2.20 -8.91
C VAL A 121 -5.96 -0.69 -9.07
N PHE A 122 -4.75 -0.19 -8.80
CA PHE A 122 -4.52 1.25 -8.72
C PHE A 122 -4.31 1.88 -10.10
N THR A 123 -4.56 3.18 -10.19
CA THR A 123 -4.21 4.02 -11.34
C THR A 123 -3.55 5.30 -10.87
N ILE A 124 -2.74 5.93 -11.72
CA ILE A 124 -2.20 7.28 -11.47
C ILE A 124 -2.70 8.18 -12.59
N GLY A 125 -3.57 9.12 -12.26
CA GLY A 125 -4.16 10.08 -13.17
C GLY A 125 -3.39 11.40 -13.26
N GLN A 126 -4.05 12.42 -13.80
CA GLN A 126 -3.50 13.76 -13.91
C GLN A 126 -3.12 14.30 -12.52
N GLY A 127 -1.98 14.99 -12.43
CA GLY A 127 -1.50 15.56 -11.16
C GLY A 127 -1.07 14.52 -10.11
N GLY A 128 -0.92 13.25 -10.51
CA GLY A 128 -0.53 12.16 -9.60
C GLY A 128 -1.70 11.59 -8.79
N GLU A 129 -2.95 11.93 -9.12
CA GLU A 129 -4.11 11.44 -8.38
C GLU A 129 -4.21 9.91 -8.47
N VAL A 130 -4.21 9.25 -7.32
CA VAL A 130 -4.34 7.80 -7.24
C VAL A 130 -5.81 7.43 -7.33
N GLY A 131 -6.16 6.70 -8.39
CA GLY A 131 -7.48 6.10 -8.57
C GLY A 131 -7.47 4.61 -8.26
N VAL A 132 -8.67 4.03 -8.29
CA VAL A 132 -8.88 2.59 -8.22
C VAL A 132 -9.74 2.20 -9.41
N LYS A 133 -9.27 1.23 -10.18
CA LYS A 133 -9.99 0.55 -11.25
C LYS A 133 -10.13 -0.90 -10.82
N ASP A 134 -11.14 -1.12 -10.01
CA ASP A 134 -11.63 -2.43 -9.62
C ASP A 134 -12.79 -2.84 -10.55
N TRP A 135 -13.32 -4.05 -10.38
CA TRP A 135 -14.43 -4.57 -11.17
C TRP A 135 -15.78 -3.95 -10.79
N ALA A 136 -15.83 -2.92 -9.95
CA ALA A 136 -17.08 -2.23 -9.66
C ALA A 136 -17.53 -1.45 -10.90
N GLU A 137 -18.80 -1.63 -11.27
CA GLU A 137 -19.39 -0.98 -12.43
C GLU A 137 -20.43 0.07 -12.02
N GLY A 138 -20.71 0.99 -12.95
CA GLY A 138 -21.78 1.99 -12.83
C GLY A 138 -21.66 2.90 -11.61
N ASP A 139 -22.75 3.00 -10.86
CA ASP A 139 -22.89 3.94 -9.74
C ASP A 139 -21.92 3.66 -8.58
N ILE A 140 -21.47 2.42 -8.39
CA ILE A 140 -20.55 2.07 -7.30
C ILE A 140 -19.17 2.72 -7.56
N ALA A 141 -18.64 2.59 -8.77
CA ALA A 141 -17.36 3.19 -9.15
C ALA A 141 -17.40 4.72 -9.02
N ALA A 142 -18.51 5.35 -9.40
CA ALA A 142 -18.68 6.81 -9.31
C ALA A 142 -18.73 7.33 -7.85
N ARG A 143 -19.27 6.52 -6.94
CA ARG A 143 -19.49 6.91 -5.54
C ARG A 143 -18.30 6.62 -4.64
N ARG A 144 -17.42 5.67 -4.99
CA ARG A 144 -16.22 5.36 -4.19
C ARG A 144 -15.37 6.62 -3.94
N LYS A 145 -14.90 6.78 -2.71
CA LYS A 145 -14.05 7.91 -2.29
C LYS A 145 -12.92 7.41 -1.41
N TRP A 146 -11.73 7.96 -1.62
CA TRP A 146 -10.67 7.86 -0.63
C TRP A 146 -11.11 8.62 0.63
N ILE A 147 -10.93 7.97 1.77
CA ILE A 147 -11.22 8.53 3.08
C ILE A 147 -9.99 8.40 3.98
N MET A 148 -9.91 9.29 4.96
CA MET A 148 -8.91 9.24 6.02
C MET A 148 -9.59 9.40 7.36
N TRP A 149 -9.11 8.68 8.37
CA TRP A 149 -9.56 8.81 9.75
C TRP A 149 -8.37 8.69 10.71
N LEU A 150 -8.50 9.30 11.88
CA LEU A 150 -7.54 9.16 12.97
C LEU A 150 -8.03 8.05 13.89
N GLU A 151 -7.17 7.07 14.16
CA GLU A 151 -7.45 6.03 15.13
C GLU A 151 -6.84 6.39 16.51
N THR A 152 -7.22 5.66 17.54
CA THR A 152 -6.76 5.90 18.92
C THR A 152 -5.26 5.71 19.12
N ASP A 153 -4.59 5.00 18.22
CA ASP A 153 -3.13 4.84 18.21
C ASP A 153 -2.39 6.09 17.64
N GLY A 154 -3.13 7.11 17.23
CA GLY A 154 -2.59 8.35 16.69
C GLY A 154 -2.18 8.26 15.22
N VAL A 155 -2.43 7.14 14.55
CA VAL A 155 -2.16 6.94 13.12
C VAL A 155 -3.36 7.42 12.30
N TYR A 156 -3.08 8.14 11.22
CA TYR A 156 -4.11 8.43 10.22
C TYR A 156 -4.15 7.31 9.18
N TYR A 157 -5.18 6.47 9.25
CA TYR A 157 -5.39 5.41 8.26
C TYR A 157 -6.12 5.94 7.04
N VAL A 158 -5.92 5.25 5.92
CA VAL A 158 -6.52 5.56 4.64
C VAL A 158 -7.29 4.34 4.14
N GLY A 159 -8.42 4.57 3.50
CA GLY A 159 -9.22 3.50 2.89
C GLY A 159 -10.10 4.03 1.78
N LEU A 160 -10.71 3.11 1.04
CA LEU A 160 -11.68 3.38 -0.01
C LEU A 160 -13.09 3.09 0.53
N TRP A 161 -13.89 4.12 0.71
CA TRP A 161 -15.28 4.01 1.13
C TRP A 161 -16.20 3.87 -0.10
N ASP A 162 -17.21 3.02 -0.01
CA ASP A 162 -18.18 2.75 -1.07
C ASP A 162 -19.17 3.89 -1.36
N GLY A 163 -19.21 4.91 -0.49
CA GLY A 163 -20.07 6.08 -0.63
C GLY A 163 -21.49 5.90 -0.11
N VAL A 164 -21.84 4.74 0.44
CA VAL A 164 -23.22 4.41 0.87
C VAL A 164 -23.29 3.77 2.26
N THR A 165 -22.36 2.89 2.60
CA THR A 165 -22.42 2.17 3.87
C THR A 165 -22.07 3.11 5.01
N LEU A 166 -22.99 3.26 5.96
CA LEU A 166 -22.77 4.06 7.17
C LEU A 166 -21.58 3.50 7.95
N GLN A 167 -20.65 4.39 8.30
CA GLN A 167 -19.49 4.03 9.10
C GLN A 167 -19.70 4.39 10.56
N PRO A 168 -19.30 3.52 11.49
CA PRO A 168 -19.35 3.83 12.93
C PRO A 168 -18.29 4.85 13.35
N ARG A 169 -17.34 5.17 12.46
CA ARG A 169 -16.21 6.08 12.70
C ARG A 169 -16.34 7.37 11.90
N SER A 170 -15.86 8.46 12.47
CA SER A 170 -15.73 9.74 11.77
C SER A 170 -14.55 9.68 10.81
N PHE A 171 -14.78 10.05 9.56
CA PHE A 171 -13.76 10.13 8.51
C PHE A 171 -13.97 11.40 7.68
N ALA A 172 -13.00 11.74 6.84
CA ALA A 172 -13.14 12.77 5.83
C ALA A 172 -12.70 12.27 4.46
N ASN A 173 -13.33 12.82 3.42
CA ASN A 173 -12.92 12.57 2.04
C ASN A 173 -11.56 13.22 1.77
N ILE A 174 -10.69 12.48 1.11
CA ILE A 174 -9.38 12.91 0.67
C ILE A 174 -9.16 12.53 -0.81
N THR A 175 -8.07 13.03 -1.37
CA THR A 175 -7.46 12.52 -2.59
C THR A 175 -6.06 12.01 -2.24
N LEU A 176 -5.70 10.83 -2.74
CA LEU A 176 -4.32 10.34 -2.67
C LEU A 176 -3.52 10.86 -3.86
N ILE A 177 -2.31 11.34 -3.59
CA ILE A 177 -1.39 11.89 -4.58
C ILE A 177 -0.10 11.10 -4.56
N ALA A 178 0.25 10.50 -5.69
CA ALA A 178 1.56 9.93 -5.98
C ALA A 178 2.50 11.04 -6.49
N GLU A 179 3.41 11.49 -5.64
CA GLU A 179 4.40 12.51 -5.97
C GLU A 179 5.74 11.85 -6.30
N LYS A 180 6.30 12.15 -7.49
CA LYS A 180 7.58 11.60 -7.92
C LYS A 180 8.69 11.92 -6.91
N THR A 181 9.58 10.97 -6.71
CA THR A 181 10.70 11.09 -5.77
C THR A 181 11.89 10.24 -6.25
N THR A 182 12.97 10.25 -5.47
CA THR A 182 14.14 9.39 -5.72
C THR A 182 13.98 8.04 -5.03
N PRO A 183 14.76 7.01 -5.44
CA PRO A 183 14.81 5.75 -4.70
C PRO A 183 15.12 5.96 -3.21
N PRO A 184 14.76 5.00 -2.33
CA PRO A 184 15.24 4.99 -0.95
C PRO A 184 16.78 4.98 -0.95
N SER A 185 17.37 5.76 -0.05
CA SER A 185 18.81 5.84 0.19
C SER A 185 19.35 4.62 0.91
#